data_AF-A0A924RLW1-F1
#
_entry.id   AF-A0A924RLW1-F1
#
_cell.length_a   1.000
_cell.length_b   1.000
_cell.length_c   1.000
_cell.angle_alpha   90.00
_cell.angle_beta   90.00
_cell.angle_gamma   90.00
#
_symmetry.space_group_name_H-M   'P 1'
#
loop_
_entity.id
_entity.type
_entity.pdbx_description
1 polymer ?
#
loop_
_entity_poly.entity_id
_entity_poly.type
_entity_poly.pdbx_seq_one_letter_code
_entity_poly.pdbx_strand_id
1 'polypeptide(L)' 'MAKNKILSVVNLDIVTFNQNNQDYISLTDMARYRDVERTNYIIQNWLRTRSAIEFCGLWE' A
#
# COMPACT_ATOMS: atom_id res chain seq x y z
N MET A 1 -12.12 -16.94 -4.62
CA MET A 1 -11.65 -16.53 -3.28
C MET A 1 -10.33 -15.81 -3.47
N ALA A 2 -10.26 -14.54 -3.10
CA ALA A 2 -9.02 -13.77 -3.20
C ALA A 2 -7.94 -14.46 -2.36
N LYS A 3 -6.77 -14.72 -2.96
CA LYS A 3 -5.63 -15.28 -2.23
C LYS A 3 -4.85 -14.11 -1.65
N ASN A 4 -4.78 -14.04 -0.32
CA ASN A 4 -3.92 -13.10 0.37
C ASN A 4 -2.50 -13.69 0.38
N LYS A 5 -1.52 -12.91 -0.08
CA LYS A 5 -0.09 -13.22 0.07
C LYS A 5 0.52 -12.20 1.02
N ILE A 6 1.56 -12.61 1.74
CA ILE A 6 2.32 -11.71 2.62
C ILE A 6 3.70 -11.51 2.00
N LEU A 7 4.10 -10.25 1.87
CA LEU A 7 5.44 -9.86 1.44
C LEU A 7 6.18 -9.27 2.63
N SER A 8 7.31 -9.87 3.00
CA SER A 8 8.18 -9.31 4.04
C SER A 8 9.21 -8.37 3.39
N VAL A 9 9.07 -7.07 3.64
CA VAL A 9 9.89 -6.00 3.05
C VAL A 9 10.46 -5.15 4.18
N VAL A 10 11.79 -5.06 4.30
CA VAL A 10 12.46 -4.24 5.35
C VAL A 10 11.91 -4.53 6.76
N ASN A 11 11.76 -5.82 7.09
CA ASN A 11 11.16 -6.30 8.36
C ASN A 11 9.71 -5.85 8.62
N LEU A 12 8.97 -5.50 7.57
CA LEU A 12 7.54 -5.20 7.62
C LEU A 12 6.79 -6.20 6.74
N ASP A 13 5.74 -6.80 7.29
CA ASP A 13 4.84 -7.66 6.54
C ASP A 13 3.75 -6.82 5.86
N ILE A 14 3.71 -6.89 4.53
CA ILE A 14 2.74 -6.20 3.69
C ILE A 14 1.81 -7.23 3.06
N VAL A 15 0.51 -7.07 3.27
CA VAL A 15 -0.49 -7.94 2.64
C VAL A 15 -0.70 -7.50 1.19
N THR A 16 -0.70 -8.48 0.28
CA THR A 16 -1.14 -8.32 -1.10
C THR A 16 -2.37 -9.18 -1.38
N PHE A 17 -3.26 -8.64 -2.21
CA PHE A 17 -4.53 -9.24 -2.56
C PHE A 17 -4.58 -9.47 -4.05
N ASN A 18 -4.86 -10.70 -4.49
CA ASN A 18 -5.17 -10.94 -5.89
C ASN A 18 -6.68 -10.95 -6.10
N GLN A 19 -7.18 -10.04 -6.93
CA GLN A 19 -8.58 -9.96 -7.32
C GLN A 19 -8.68 -9.72 -8.82
N ASN A 20 -9.53 -10.49 -9.51
CA ASN A 20 -9.79 -10.36 -10.95
C ASN A 20 -8.51 -10.35 -11.82
N ASN A 21 -7.53 -11.18 -11.46
CA ASN A 21 -6.23 -11.26 -12.14
C ASN A 21 -5.38 -9.98 -12.04
N GLN A 22 -5.67 -9.12 -11.07
CA GLN A 22 -4.87 -7.96 -10.69
C GLN A 22 -4.36 -8.13 -9.26
N ASP A 23 -3.12 -7.70 -9.02
CA ASP A 23 -2.48 -7.73 -7.70
C ASP A 23 -2.58 -6.35 -7.05
N TYR A 24 -3.07 -6.29 -5.83
CA TYR A 24 -3.20 -5.08 -5.02
C TYR A 24 -2.26 -5.17 -3.82
N ILE A 25 -1.70 -4.04 -3.42
CA ILE A 25 -0.84 -3.91 -2.24
C ILE A 25 -1.51 -3.03 -1.17
N SER A 26 -1.36 -3.43 0.09
CA SER A 26 -1.93 -2.70 1.23
C SER A 26 -1.15 -1.41 1.51
N LEU A 27 -1.72 -0.26 1.15
CA LEU A 27 -1.17 1.06 1.49
C LEU A 27 -1.10 1.30 3.01
N THR A 28 -2.03 0.71 3.78
CA THR A 28 -2.02 0.80 5.25
C THR A 28 -0.80 0.12 5.83
N ASP A 29 -0.46 -1.08 5.35
CA ASP A 29 0.74 -1.77 5.81
C ASP A 29 1.99 -0.98 5.40
N MET A 30 2.07 -0.51 4.16
CA MET A 30 3.17 0.36 3.72
C MET A 30 3.32 1.61 4.60
N ALA A 31 2.22 2.24 5.03
CA ALA A 31 2.26 3.41 5.89
C ALA A 31 2.78 3.10 7.30
N ARG A 32 2.59 1.87 7.82
CA ARG A 32 3.09 1.45 9.14
C ARG A 32 4.61 1.53 9.24
N TYR A 33 5.32 1.41 8.13
CA TYR A 33 6.77 1.61 8.08
C TYR A 33 7.16 3.04 8.52
N ARG A 34 6.33 4.04 8.24
CA ARG A 34 6.60 5.44 8.60
C ARG A 34 6.15 5.76 10.01
N ASP A 35 4.91 5.44 10.36
CA ASP A 35 4.32 5.65 11.68
C ASP A 35 3.09 4.75 11.83
N VAL A 36 3.12 3.85 12.82
CA VAL A 36 2.04 2.87 13.05
C VAL A 36 0.77 3.55 13.60
N GLU A 37 0.91 4.58 14.43
CA GLU A 37 -0.23 5.27 15.06
C GLU A 37 -0.89 6.27 14.12
N ARG A 38 -0.12 6.85 13.19
CA ARG A 38 -0.59 7.91 12.27
C ARG A 38 -0.72 7.46 10.82
N THR A 39 -0.91 6.16 10.59
CA THR A 39 -1.07 5.56 9.25
C THR A 39 -2.12 6.27 8.39
N ASN A 40 -3.26 6.63 8.98
CA ASN A 40 -4.35 7.36 8.31
C ASN A 40 -3.90 8.73 7.77
N TYR A 41 -3.14 9.49 8.56
CA TYR A 41 -2.63 10.80 8.17
C TYR A 41 -1.57 10.70 7.08
N ILE A 42 -0.71 9.69 7.15
CA ILE A 42 0.29 9.41 6.10
C ILE A 42 -0.38 9.12 4.76
N ILE A 43 -1.36 8.20 4.75
CA ILE A 43 -2.11 7.87 3.53
C ILE A 43 -2.85 9.10 3.00
N GLN A 44 -3.50 9.88 3.87
CA GLN A 44 -4.15 11.12 3.46
C GLN A 44 -3.17 12.10 2.79
N ASN A 45 -1.94 12.23 3.31
CA ASN A 45 -0.93 13.09 2.71
C ASN A 45 -0.43 12.56 1.36
N TRP A 46 -0.25 11.25 1.20
CA TRP A 46 0.09 10.65 -0.10
C TRP A 46 -0.99 10.95 -1.13
N LEU A 47 -2.25 10.72 -0.79
CA LEU A 47 -3.38 10.94 -1.71
C LEU A 47 -3.73 12.42 -1.94
N ARG A 48 -3.09 13.36 -1.22
CA ARG A 48 -3.35 14.81 -1.37
C ARG A 48 -2.77 15.38 -2.64
N THR A 49 -1.62 14.88 -3.09
CA THR A 49 -0.89 15.47 -4.21
C THR A 49 -1.10 14.67 -5.48
N ARG A 50 -1.42 15.37 -6.58
CA ARG A 50 -1.56 14.75 -7.90
C ARG A 50 -0.30 13.97 -8.28
N SER A 51 0.88 14.50 -7.98
CA SER A 51 2.16 13.86 -8.28
C SER A 51 2.32 12.49 -7.62
N ALA A 52 1.85 12.32 -6.38
CA ALA A 52 1.90 11.03 -5.70
C ALA A 52 0.90 10.03 -6.30
N ILE A 53 -0.29 10.49 -6.70
CA ILE A 53 -1.28 9.65 -7.40
C ILE A 53 -0.74 9.22 -8.76
N GLU A 54 -0.15 10.15 -9.52
CA GLU A 54 0.49 9.86 -10.80
C GLU A 54 1.64 8.86 -10.65
N PHE A 55 2.46 9.00 -9.59
CA PHE A 55 3.52 8.05 -9.29
C PHE A 55 2.98 6.62 -9.02
N CYS A 56 1.89 6.48 -8.26
CA CYS A 56 1.24 5.18 -8.09
C CYS A 56 0.70 4.64 -9.42
N GLY A 57 0.19 5.51 -10.31
CA GLY A 57 -0.28 5.12 -11.63
C GLY A 57 0.82 4.64 -12.58
N LEU A 58 2.10 4.91 -12.30
CA LEU A 58 3.22 4.34 -13.05
C LEU A 58 3.48 2.86 -12.73
N TRP A 59 2.86 2.33 -11.67
CA TRP A 59 3.01 0.94 -11.25
C TRP A 59 1.99 0.00 -11.90
N GLU A 60 1.07 0.56 -12.71
CA GLU A 60 0.05 -0.14 -13.50
C GLU A 60 0.43 -0.14 -14.99
#